data_AF-A0A1Z4RXG8-F1
#
_entry.id   AF-A0A1Z4RXG8-F1
#
_cell.length_a   1.000
_cell.length_b   1.000
_cell.length_c   1.000
_cell.angle_alpha   90.00
_cell.angle_beta   90.00
_cell.angle_gamma   90.00
#
_symmetry.space_group_name_H-M   'P 1'
#
loop_
_entity.id
_entity.type
_entity.pdbx_description
1 polymer ?
#
loop_
_entity_poly.entity_id
_entity_poly.type
_entity_poly.pdbx_seq_one_letter_code
_entity_poly.pdbx_strand_id
1 'polypeptide(L)' 'MSNFICDKLFTLFDPIFQEAIDEAIEQHRLNGIAIAQIDEHGNVIEIRPEDIIPLDLKLWQRQNQQDL' A
#
# COMPACT_ATOMS: atom_id res chain seq x y z
N MET A 1 -14.22 15.24 5.94
CA MET A 1 -14.13 14.65 4.60
C MET A 1 -13.36 13.36 4.74
N SER A 2 -13.98 12.24 4.36
CA SER A 2 -13.74 10.92 4.93
C SER A 2 -12.92 10.04 3.98
N ASN A 3 -11.59 9.96 4.19
CA ASN A 3 -10.68 9.08 3.46
C ASN A 3 -10.76 7.63 3.99
N PHE A 4 -11.93 6.99 3.89
CA PHE A 4 -12.32 5.89 4.78
C PHE A 4 -12.00 4.46 4.32
N ILE A 5 -11.06 4.26 3.38
CA ILE A 5 -10.92 2.93 2.73
C ILE A 5 -9.52 2.32 2.82
N CYS A 6 -8.55 3.05 3.39
CA CYS A 6 -7.28 2.44 3.82
C CYS A 6 -7.24 2.09 5.33
N ASP A 7 -8.26 2.48 6.11
CA ASP A 7 -8.26 2.28 7.58
C ASP A 7 -8.77 0.90 8.02
N LYS A 8 -9.40 0.11 7.15
CA LYS A 8 -10.00 -1.19 7.54
C LYS A 8 -9.04 -2.37 7.54
N LEU A 9 -7.84 -2.23 6.98
CA LEU A 9 -6.73 -3.17 7.23
C LEU A 9 -5.84 -2.69 8.38
N PHE A 10 -6.04 -1.46 8.86
CA PHE A 10 -5.19 -0.83 9.87
C PHE A 10 -5.44 -1.33 11.29
N THR A 11 -6.50 -2.10 11.53
CA THR A 11 -6.96 -2.39 12.89
C THR A 11 -6.42 -3.67 13.53
N LEU A 12 -5.68 -4.54 12.84
CA LEU A 12 -5.32 -5.85 13.41
C LEU A 12 -3.98 -6.48 12.99
N PHE A 13 -3.15 -5.80 12.20
CA PHE A 13 -1.91 -6.39 11.70
C PHE A 13 -0.68 -5.80 12.39
N ASP A 14 0.06 -6.69 13.05
CA ASP A 14 1.41 -6.50 13.56
C ASP A 14 2.26 -5.70 12.55
N PRO A 15 3.08 -4.72 12.98
CA PRO A 15 4.04 -4.03 12.10
C PRO A 15 4.82 -4.97 11.18
N ILE A 16 5.14 -6.17 11.64
CA ILE A 16 5.81 -7.23 10.88
C ILE A 16 4.96 -7.69 9.68
N PHE A 17 3.65 -7.79 9.83
CA PHE A 17 2.75 -8.19 8.76
C PHE A 17 2.58 -7.08 7.71
N GLN A 18 2.56 -5.82 8.15
CA GLN A 18 2.52 -4.69 7.22
C GLN A 18 3.81 -4.61 6.39
N GLU A 19 4.97 -4.85 7.01
CA GLU A 19 6.26 -4.95 6.33
C GLU A 19 6.24 -6.04 5.25
N ALA A 20 5.78 -7.25 5.59
CA ALA A 20 5.68 -8.35 4.63
C ALA A 20 4.74 -8.05 3.44
N ILE A 21 3.61 -7.36 3.68
CA ILE A 21 2.73 -6.90 2.60
C ILE A 21 3.45 -5.90 1.69
N ASP A 22 4.14 -4.95 2.28
CA ASP A 22 4.84 -3.90 1.54
C ASP A 22 5.95 -4.47 0.67
N GLU A 23 6.72 -5.43 1.20
CA GLU A 23 7.73 -6.16 0.46
C GLU A 23 7.13 -6.97 -0.70
N ALA A 24 6.01 -7.67 -0.47
CA ALA A 24 5.35 -8.44 -1.51
C ALA A 24 4.89 -7.53 -2.66
N ILE A 25 4.26 -6.40 -2.35
CA ILE A 25 3.82 -5.42 -3.35
C ILE A 25 5.01 -4.85 -4.13
N GLU A 26 6.14 -4.59 -3.46
CA GLU A 26 7.36 -4.13 -4.13
C GLU A 26 7.94 -5.18 -5.07
N GLN A 27 7.89 -6.47 -4.71
CA GLN A 27 8.29 -7.54 -5.63
C GLN A 27 7.39 -7.60 -6.88
N HIS A 28 6.08 -7.39 -6.73
CA HIS A 28 5.19 -7.28 -7.88
C HIS A 28 5.58 -6.10 -8.79
N ARG A 29 5.87 -4.93 -8.20
CA ARG A 29 6.35 -3.74 -8.92
C ARG A 29 7.63 -4.01 -9.71
N LEU A 30 8.65 -4.58 -9.05
CA LEU A 30 9.95 -4.86 -9.65
C LEU A 30 9.87 -5.90 -10.79
N ASN A 31 8.93 -6.84 -10.69
CA ASN A 31 8.70 -7.86 -11.71
C ASN A 31 7.75 -7.40 -12.84
N GLY A 32 7.26 -6.15 -12.80
CA GLY A 32 6.31 -5.65 -13.80
C GLY A 32 4.94 -6.33 -13.74
N ILE A 33 4.52 -6.80 -12.56
CA ILE A 33 3.26 -7.51 -12.34
C ILE A 33 2.25 -6.55 -11.71
N ALA A 34 1.10 -6.37 -12.37
CA ALA A 34 -0.01 -5.60 -11.85
C ALA A 34 -0.67 -6.27 -10.64
N ILE A 35 -1.29 -5.47 -9.77
CA ILE A 35 -2.05 -5.95 -8.61
C ILE A 35 -3.51 -5.50 -8.71
N ALA A 36 -4.40 -6.22 -8.03
CA ALA A 36 -5.80 -5.85 -7.90
C ALA A 36 -6.05 -5.17 -6.56
N GLN A 37 -6.80 -4.06 -6.57
CA GLN A 37 -7.28 -3.37 -5.38
C GLN A 37 -8.80 -3.20 -5.47
N ILE A 38 -9.48 -3.13 -4.33
CA ILE A 38 -10.89 -2.77 -4.27
C ILE A 38 -11.00 -1.26 -4.07
N ASP A 39 -11.74 -0.59 -4.96
CA ASP A 39 -12.01 0.85 -4.87
C ASP A 39 -13.06 1.19 -3.81
N GLU A 40 -13.43 2.47 -3.74
CA GLU A 40 -14.39 2.94 -2.73
C GLU A 40 -15.84 2.48 -2.92
N HIS A 41 -16.14 1.96 -4.09
CA HIS A 41 -17.46 1.47 -4.48
C HIS A 41 -17.54 -0.05 -4.47
N GLY A 42 -16.46 -0.75 -4.08
CA GLY A 42 -16.39 -2.20 -4.06
C GLY A 42 -16.05 -2.83 -5.42
N ASN A 43 -15.63 -2.04 -6.40
CA ASN A 43 -15.17 -2.55 -7.68
C ASN A 43 -13.72 -2.99 -7.58
N VAL A 44 -13.36 -4.02 -8.35
CA VAL A 44 -11.96 -4.40 -8.51
C VAL A 44 -11.33 -3.50 -9.57
N ILE A 45 -10.27 -2.79 -9.17
CA ILE A 45 -9.41 -2.00 -10.04
C ILE A 45 -8.04 -2.66 -10.18
N GLU A 46 -7.44 -2.50 -11.35
CA GLU A 46 -6.06 -2.92 -11.63
C GLU A 46 -5.11 -1.75 -11.36
N ILE A 47 -4.06 -1.99 -10.59
CA ILE A 47 -2.96 -1.05 -10.36
C ILE A 47 -1.76 -1.56 -11.14
N ARG A 48 -1.29 -0.77 -12.10
CA ARG A 48 -0.12 -1.10 -12.90
C ARG A 48 1.16 -0.93 -12.10
N PRO A 49 2.24 -1.67 -12.44
CA PRO A 49 3.53 -1.55 -11.75
C PRO A 49 4.05 -0.11 -11.68
N GLU A 50 3.84 0.69 -12.73
CA GLU A 50 4.34 2.07 -12.80
C GLU A 50 3.60 3.02 -11.85
N ASP A 51 2.39 2.64 -11.41
CA ASP A 51 1.54 3.41 -10.51
C ASP A 51 1.76 3.00 -9.03
N ILE A 52 2.51 1.93 -8.76
CA ILE A 52 2.84 1.50 -7.40
C ILE A 52 3.96 2.40 -6.84
N ILE A 53 3.69 3.03 -5.70
CA ILE A 53 4.69 3.82 -4.96
C ILE A 53 5.84 2.90 -4.51
N PRO A 54 7.10 3.22 -4.86
CA PRO A 54 8.27 2.47 -4.41
C PRO A 54 8.36 2.35 -2.89
N LEU A 55 8.80 1.19 -2.41
CA LEU A 55 8.89 0.90 -0.97
C LEU A 55 9.78 1.89 -0.20
N ASP A 56 10.93 2.25 -0.76
CA ASP A 56 11.87 3.21 -0.16
C ASP A 56 11.22 4.59 0.08
N LEU A 57 10.46 5.07 -0.91
CA LEU A 57 9.70 6.31 -0.80
C LEU A 57 8.59 6.19 0.25
N LYS A 58 7.90 5.05 0.31
CA LYS A 58 6.84 4.78 1.30
C LYS A 58 7.40 4.73 2.73
N LEU A 59 8.59 4.18 2.94
CA LEU A 59 9.27 4.15 4.24
C LEU A 59 9.75 5.53 4.66
N TRP A 60 10.33 6.31 3.72
CA TRP A 60 10.74 7.68 3.97
C TRP A 60 9.54 8.55 4.39
N GLN A 61 8.39 8.42 3.72
CA GLN A 61 7.17 9.16 4.08
C GLN A 61 6.69 8.83 5.50
N ARG A 62 6.71 7.55 5.92
CA ARG A 62 6.32 7.18 7.30
C ARG A 62 7.20 7.81 8.35
N GLN A 63 8.52 7.81 8.13
CA GLN A 63 9.47 8.37 9.08
C GLN A 63 9.30 9.89 9.20
N ASN A 64 9.07 10.59 8.08
CA ASN A 64 8.99 12.05 8.05
C ASN A 64 7.58 12.61 8.33
N GLN A 65 6.53 11.78 8.33
CA GLN A 65 5.17 12.16 8.74
C GLN A 65 4.87 11.87 10.21
N GLN A 66 5.74 11.15 10.92
CA GLN A 66 5.61 10.93 12.37
C GLN A 66 6.13 12.11 13.22
N ASP A 67 6.83 13.08 12.60
CA ASP A 67 7.47 14.23 13.27
C ASP A 67 6.64 15.54 13.23
N LEU A 68 5.34 15.48 12.93
CA LEU A 68 4.39 16.62 12.93
C LEU A 68 3.20 16.37 13.86
#